data_AF-A0A3B0TGZ3-F1
#
_entry.id   AF-A0A3B0TGZ3-F1
#
_cell.length_a   1.000
_cell.length_b   1.000
_cell.length_c   1.000
_cell.angle_alpha   90.00
_cell.angle_beta   90.00
_cell.angle_gamma   90.00
#
_symmetry.space_group_name_H-M   'P 1'
#
loop_
_entity.id
_entity.type
_entity.pdbx_description
1 polymer ?
#
loop_
_entity_poly.entity_id
_entity_poly.type
_entity_poly.pdbx_seq_one_letter_code
_entity_poly.pdbx_strand_id
1 'polypeptide(L)'
;GEVSLTGSGYVGEADVSSNAYKETLDATYVSNGWAGSQGANNVNSDNGDVDGYDLGDAITFPDMVTTYSAYLEANSLVLSAAADLTEMADIKYGSNFTFTDVSNGYGSIDMDGAGNLSISGKVYVKGGDVIFKVDGGNETINYTGTGVIYSTNDVILKANLLTDGNSSFPSNIIGFMAGNDVQFDRTPTSTTEVMGLFYAVNRIHFDKSVYVAGTVVGDFIEGESNGSVVYQVPDTVSNLPEGLIGDAATCFVKVISWRKI
;
A
#
# COMPACT_ATOMS: atom_id res chain seq x y z
N GLY A 1 -2.81 -18.90 -13.12
CA GLY A 1 -1.45 -19.44 -12.92
C GLY A 1 -1.51 -20.66 -12.01
N GLU A 2 -0.36 -21.30 -11.77
CA GLU A 2 -0.17 -22.38 -10.79
C GLU A 2 0.60 -21.82 -9.58
N VAL A 3 0.34 -22.31 -8.37
CA VAL A 3 1.06 -21.90 -7.15
C VAL A 3 1.79 -23.10 -6.56
N SER A 4 3.10 -23.01 -6.37
CA SER A 4 3.91 -24.09 -5.79
C SER A 4 4.21 -23.85 -4.31
N LEU A 5 3.78 -24.76 -3.43
CA LEU A 5 4.12 -24.77 -2.01
C LEU A 5 5.16 -25.86 -1.72
N THR A 6 6.35 -25.45 -1.27
CA THR A 6 7.49 -26.32 -0.96
C THR A 6 8.10 -25.91 0.39
N GLY A 7 8.75 -26.85 1.08
CA GLY A 7 9.37 -26.58 2.37
C GLY A 7 8.32 -26.31 3.45
N SER A 8 8.41 -25.14 4.08
CA SER A 8 7.49 -24.66 5.12
C SER A 8 6.47 -23.62 4.63
N GLY A 9 6.33 -23.40 3.31
CA GLY A 9 5.33 -22.48 2.78
C GLY A 9 3.92 -23.02 2.96
N TYR A 10 3.00 -22.22 3.50
CA TYR A 10 1.61 -22.59 3.79
C TYR A 10 0.65 -21.44 3.46
N VAL A 11 -0.64 -21.78 3.34
CA VAL A 11 -1.74 -20.84 3.11
C VAL A 11 -2.81 -21.07 4.18
N GLY A 12 -3.07 -20.06 5.01
CA GLY A 12 -3.93 -20.19 6.19
C GLY A 12 -3.35 -21.14 7.25
N GLU A 13 -3.91 -21.12 8.45
CA GLU A 13 -3.55 -22.04 9.54
C GLU A 13 -4.63 -23.09 9.74
N ALA A 14 -4.26 -24.24 10.30
CA ALA A 14 -5.21 -25.29 10.62
C ALA A 14 -6.16 -24.81 11.73
N ASP A 15 -7.46 -25.08 11.59
CA ASP A 15 -8.47 -24.71 12.58
C ASP A 15 -8.14 -25.32 13.95
N VAL A 16 -8.03 -24.47 14.96
CA VAL A 16 -7.90 -24.88 16.36
C VAL A 16 -9.20 -24.51 17.05
N SER A 17 -10.05 -25.50 17.32
CA SER A 17 -11.42 -25.31 17.84
C SER A 17 -11.58 -24.47 19.12
N SER A 18 -10.48 -24.17 19.83
CA SER A 18 -10.46 -23.33 21.03
C SER A 18 -9.97 -21.90 20.79
N ASN A 19 -9.56 -21.57 19.56
CA ASN A 19 -9.09 -20.24 19.22
C ASN A 19 -10.28 -19.29 19.03
N ALA A 20 -10.07 -18.04 19.43
CA ALA A 20 -11.06 -16.99 19.25
C ALA A 20 -10.91 -16.27 17.90
N TYR A 21 -9.78 -16.47 17.22
CA TYR A 21 -9.47 -15.88 15.93
C TYR A 21 -9.49 -16.93 14.83
N LYS A 22 -9.96 -16.53 13.65
CA LYS A 22 -10.01 -17.40 12.49
C LYS A 22 -8.60 -17.70 11.97
N GLU A 23 -8.33 -18.98 11.73
CA GLU A 23 -7.05 -19.49 11.20
C GLU A 23 -7.11 -19.78 9.70
N THR A 24 -8.21 -20.37 9.24
CA THR A 24 -8.39 -20.74 7.84
C THR A 24 -8.63 -19.50 6.98
N LEU A 25 -8.24 -19.56 5.71
CA LEU A 25 -8.70 -18.55 4.75
C LEU A 25 -10.16 -18.80 4.36
N ASP A 26 -10.94 -17.73 4.21
CA ASP A 26 -12.33 -17.80 3.74
C ASP A 26 -12.46 -18.60 2.44
N ALA A 27 -11.56 -18.33 1.49
CA ALA A 27 -11.50 -19.06 0.24
C ALA A 27 -10.13 -18.96 -0.43
N THR A 28 -9.78 -19.96 -1.23
CA THR A 28 -8.67 -19.92 -2.18
C THR A 28 -9.14 -20.26 -3.59
N TYR A 29 -8.57 -19.58 -4.59
CA TYR A 29 -8.93 -19.74 -6.00
C TYR A 29 -7.69 -19.72 -6.89
N VAL A 30 -7.25 -20.89 -7.39
CA VAL A 30 -6.02 -21.01 -8.21
C VAL A 30 -6.31 -21.77 -9.51
N SER A 31 -6.26 -21.06 -10.65
CA SER A 31 -6.74 -21.58 -11.94
C SER A 31 -6.10 -22.89 -12.40
N ASN A 32 -4.79 -23.07 -12.17
CA ASN A 32 -4.07 -24.27 -12.60
C ASN A 32 -3.72 -25.20 -11.41
N GLY A 33 -4.29 -24.95 -10.22
CA GLY A 33 -4.07 -25.74 -9.02
C GLY A 33 -2.74 -25.48 -8.31
N TRP A 34 -2.40 -26.41 -7.41
CA TRP A 34 -1.30 -26.33 -6.47
C TRP A 34 -0.20 -27.35 -6.78
N ALA A 35 1.06 -26.93 -6.74
CA ALA A 35 2.24 -27.74 -6.99
C ALA A 35 3.24 -27.71 -5.82
N GLY A 36 4.39 -28.35 -6.00
CA GLY A 36 5.45 -28.42 -4.99
C GLY A 36 5.32 -29.64 -4.08
N SER A 37 6.27 -29.79 -3.15
CA SER A 37 6.33 -30.97 -2.28
C SER A 37 5.19 -31.01 -1.25
N GLN A 38 4.64 -29.85 -0.89
CA GLN A 38 3.48 -29.74 -0.02
C GLN A 38 2.19 -29.64 -0.84
N GLY A 39 2.19 -28.80 -1.88
CA GLY A 39 1.02 -28.57 -2.72
C GLY A 39 -0.23 -28.21 -1.92
N ALA A 40 -1.37 -28.73 -2.35
CA ALA A 40 -2.67 -28.51 -1.71
C ALA A 40 -2.74 -28.98 -0.25
N ASN A 41 -1.88 -29.91 0.20
CA ASN A 41 -1.91 -30.43 1.57
C ASN A 41 -1.58 -29.37 2.64
N ASN A 42 -1.02 -28.22 2.25
CA ASN A 42 -0.66 -27.14 3.15
C ASN A 42 -1.48 -25.86 2.87
N VAL A 43 -2.70 -26.06 2.35
CA VAL A 43 -3.71 -25.04 2.14
C VAL A 43 -4.86 -25.30 3.10
N ASN A 44 -5.09 -24.36 4.02
CA ASN A 44 -6.17 -24.40 5.00
C ASN A 44 -7.21 -23.33 4.63
N SER A 45 -8.29 -23.76 3.97
CA SER A 45 -9.36 -22.85 3.52
C SER A 45 -10.75 -23.48 3.61
N ASP A 46 -11.76 -22.66 3.87
CA ASP A 46 -13.14 -23.12 4.06
C ASP A 46 -13.80 -23.63 2.76
N ASN A 47 -13.37 -23.14 1.59
CA ASN A 47 -13.82 -23.66 0.29
C ASN A 47 -12.92 -24.78 -0.27
N GLY A 48 -11.88 -25.17 0.47
CA GLY A 48 -10.86 -26.12 0.01
C GLY A 48 -9.86 -25.51 -0.97
N ASP A 49 -9.30 -26.34 -1.85
CA ASP A 49 -8.15 -26.00 -2.71
C ASP A 49 -8.40 -26.20 -4.22
N VAL A 50 -9.62 -26.62 -4.60
CA VAL A 50 -9.93 -27.11 -5.96
C VAL A 50 -10.57 -26.06 -6.88
N ASP A 51 -11.10 -24.98 -6.32
CA ASP A 51 -11.81 -23.97 -7.09
C ASP A 51 -10.83 -23.09 -7.88
N GLY A 52 -11.17 -22.84 -9.15
CA GLY A 52 -10.41 -21.92 -10.01
C GLY A 52 -10.85 -20.48 -9.83
N TYR A 53 -9.99 -19.54 -10.23
CA TYR A 53 -10.32 -18.12 -10.28
C TYR A 53 -11.57 -17.86 -11.13
N ASP A 54 -12.57 -17.19 -10.55
CA ASP A 54 -13.93 -17.09 -11.10
C ASP A 54 -14.27 -15.69 -11.66
N LEU A 55 -13.40 -14.71 -11.45
CA LEU A 55 -13.59 -13.33 -11.93
C LEU A 55 -13.14 -13.11 -13.38
N GLY A 56 -12.37 -14.04 -13.98
CA GLY A 56 -11.86 -13.89 -15.34
C GLY A 56 -11.11 -12.57 -15.54
N ASP A 57 -11.34 -11.86 -16.64
CA ASP A 57 -10.68 -10.58 -16.93
C ASP A 57 -11.44 -9.36 -16.34
N ALA A 58 -12.35 -9.57 -15.38
CA ALA A 58 -13.18 -8.50 -14.83
C ALA A 58 -12.38 -7.45 -14.04
N ILE A 59 -11.21 -7.83 -13.54
CA ILE A 59 -10.31 -6.97 -12.77
C ILE A 59 -8.93 -7.05 -13.43
N THR A 60 -8.40 -5.91 -13.83
CA THR A 60 -7.04 -5.79 -14.37
C THR A 60 -6.18 -5.01 -13.39
N PHE A 61 -4.86 -5.22 -13.46
CA PHE A 61 -3.94 -4.38 -12.71
C PHE A 61 -4.18 -2.90 -13.07
N PRO A 62 -4.25 -1.99 -12.08
CA PRO A 62 -4.52 -0.59 -12.36
C PRO A 62 -3.36 0.05 -13.13
N ASP A 63 -3.67 0.73 -14.24
CA ASP A 63 -2.68 1.44 -15.04
C ASP A 63 -2.68 2.95 -14.71
N MET A 64 -1.54 3.46 -14.25
CA MET A 64 -1.33 4.88 -13.94
C MET A 64 -0.91 5.74 -15.13
N VAL A 65 -0.52 5.12 -16.24
CA VAL A 65 0.52 5.68 -17.12
C VAL A 65 0.01 6.79 -18.05
N THR A 66 -1.31 7.06 -18.15
CA THR A 66 -1.78 8.21 -18.95
C THR A 66 -2.96 8.99 -18.40
N THR A 67 -4.15 8.39 -18.28
CA THR A 67 -5.36 9.16 -17.94
C THR A 67 -5.42 9.55 -16.46
N TYR A 68 -5.04 8.62 -15.58
CA TYR A 68 -5.12 8.85 -14.15
C TYR A 68 -4.04 9.81 -13.64
N SER A 69 -2.80 9.68 -14.12
CA SER A 69 -1.73 10.64 -13.80
C SER A 69 -2.06 12.06 -14.26
N ALA A 70 -2.66 12.24 -15.45
CA ALA A 70 -3.12 13.55 -15.91
C ALA A 70 -4.27 14.11 -15.05
N TYR A 71 -5.20 13.26 -14.59
CA TYR A 71 -6.24 13.65 -13.65
C TYR A 71 -5.64 14.13 -12.32
N LEU A 72 -4.71 13.36 -11.74
CA LEU A 72 -4.05 13.75 -10.50
C LEU A 72 -3.28 15.06 -10.68
N GLU A 73 -2.53 15.24 -11.76
CA GLU A 73 -1.80 16.48 -12.02
C GLU A 73 -2.74 17.70 -12.06
N ALA A 74 -3.92 17.56 -12.65
CA ALA A 74 -4.91 18.64 -12.76
C ALA A 74 -5.69 18.92 -11.46
N ASN A 75 -5.76 17.96 -10.54
CA ASN A 75 -6.62 18.00 -9.35
C ASN A 75 -5.85 17.80 -8.03
N SER A 76 -4.56 18.13 -7.99
CA SER A 76 -3.72 17.99 -6.80
C SER A 76 -2.94 19.27 -6.50
N LEU A 77 -2.39 19.35 -5.30
CA LEU A 77 -1.22 20.19 -5.04
C LEU A 77 -0.04 19.66 -5.86
N VAL A 78 0.39 20.39 -6.88
CA VAL A 78 1.51 20.00 -7.75
C VAL A 78 2.83 20.59 -7.25
N LEU A 79 3.75 19.73 -6.81
CA LEU A 79 5.11 20.07 -6.45
C LEU A 79 6.03 19.76 -7.63
N SER A 80 6.62 20.81 -8.22
CA SER A 80 7.48 20.68 -9.41
C SER A 80 8.68 21.63 -9.41
N ALA A 81 8.73 22.59 -8.49
CA ALA A 81 9.89 23.45 -8.35
C ALA A 81 11.07 22.67 -7.74
N ALA A 82 12.29 22.96 -8.19
CA ALA A 82 13.48 22.22 -7.76
C ALA A 82 13.69 22.23 -6.22
N ALA A 83 13.29 23.32 -5.55
CA ALA A 83 13.35 23.41 -4.09
C ALA A 83 12.35 22.43 -3.43
N ASP A 84 11.10 22.40 -3.89
CA ASP A 84 10.07 21.50 -3.36
C ASP A 84 10.46 20.04 -3.59
N LEU A 85 10.99 19.70 -4.77
CA LEU A 85 11.47 18.35 -5.09
C LEU A 85 12.66 17.94 -4.20
N THR A 86 13.52 18.90 -3.84
CA THR A 86 14.63 18.64 -2.91
C THR A 86 14.10 18.33 -1.50
N GLU A 87 13.10 19.07 -1.04
CA GLU A 87 12.46 18.84 0.26
C GLU A 87 11.75 17.48 0.29
N MET A 88 10.97 17.14 -0.74
CA MET A 88 10.26 15.85 -0.83
C MET A 88 11.22 14.65 -0.90
N ALA A 89 12.44 14.83 -1.40
CA ALA A 89 13.47 13.80 -1.46
C ALA A 89 14.34 13.69 -0.18
N ASP A 90 14.06 14.49 0.86
CA ASP A 90 14.81 14.49 2.13
C ASP A 90 13.91 14.71 3.37
N ILE A 91 12.70 14.16 3.36
CA ILE A 91 11.77 14.27 4.50
C ILE A 91 12.33 13.49 5.68
N LYS A 92 12.53 14.16 6.81
CA LYS A 92 13.09 13.58 8.04
C LYS A 92 12.39 14.16 9.27
N TYR A 93 12.65 13.59 10.45
CA TYR A 93 12.02 14.04 11.70
C TYR A 93 12.07 15.57 11.90
N GLY A 94 13.24 16.18 11.70
CA GLY A 94 13.42 17.63 11.83
C GLY A 94 13.03 18.48 10.62
N SER A 95 12.47 17.90 9.54
CA SER A 95 11.99 18.68 8.39
C SER A 95 10.90 19.67 8.83
N ASN A 96 10.92 20.88 8.25
CA ASN A 96 9.94 21.91 8.52
C ASN A 96 9.56 22.61 7.22
N PHE A 97 8.38 22.29 6.70
CA PHE A 97 7.87 22.83 5.46
C PHE A 97 6.34 22.85 5.48
N THR A 98 5.78 23.68 4.60
CA THR A 98 4.33 23.70 4.36
C THR A 98 4.11 23.92 2.87
N PHE A 99 3.43 22.97 2.25
CA PHE A 99 2.94 23.10 0.88
C PHE A 99 1.41 23.00 0.88
N THR A 100 0.74 23.98 0.31
CA THR A 100 -0.73 24.03 0.25
C THR A 100 -1.18 24.60 -1.08
N ASP A 101 -2.12 23.93 -1.74
CA ASP A 101 -2.83 24.53 -2.87
C ASP A 101 -3.86 25.54 -2.35
N VAL A 102 -3.44 26.80 -2.25
CA VAL A 102 -4.31 27.90 -1.82
C VAL A 102 -5.35 28.29 -2.87
N SER A 103 -5.20 27.83 -4.12
CA SER A 103 -6.07 28.26 -5.23
C SER A 103 -7.35 27.44 -5.29
N ASN A 104 -7.23 26.12 -5.23
CA ASN A 104 -8.38 25.21 -5.34
C ASN A 104 -8.61 24.36 -4.08
N GLY A 105 -7.65 24.32 -3.16
CA GLY A 105 -7.75 23.51 -1.95
C GLY A 105 -7.61 22.01 -2.23
N TYR A 106 -6.94 21.61 -3.32
CA TYR A 106 -6.84 20.20 -3.70
C TYR A 106 -6.01 19.34 -2.76
N GLY A 107 -5.03 19.94 -2.09
CA GLY A 107 -4.24 19.24 -1.10
C GLY A 107 -3.27 20.13 -0.34
N SER A 108 -2.76 19.57 0.75
CA SER A 108 -1.72 20.15 1.58
C SER A 108 -0.87 19.06 2.21
N ILE A 109 0.42 19.34 2.38
CA ILE A 109 1.35 18.54 3.15
C ILE A 109 2.26 19.45 3.97
N ASP A 110 2.44 19.11 5.23
CA ASP A 110 3.10 19.94 6.22
C ASP A 110 3.94 19.06 7.16
N MET A 111 5.09 19.59 7.58
CA MET A 111 5.95 19.03 8.61
C MET A 111 6.30 20.15 9.60
N ASP A 112 6.17 19.86 10.90
CA ASP A 112 6.28 20.88 11.95
C ASP A 112 7.70 21.08 12.53
N GLY A 113 8.69 20.30 12.08
CA GLY A 113 10.04 20.28 12.64
C GLY A 113 10.20 19.46 13.93
N ALA A 114 9.15 18.77 14.35
CA ALA A 114 9.11 17.93 15.55
C ALA A 114 8.61 16.51 15.25
N GLY A 115 8.78 16.04 14.01
CA GLY A 115 8.41 14.70 13.58
C GLY A 115 6.93 14.49 13.32
N ASN A 116 6.12 15.55 13.23
CA ASN A 116 4.69 15.44 12.93
C ASN A 116 4.42 15.92 11.50
N LEU A 117 3.86 15.01 10.71
CA LEU A 117 3.38 15.23 9.36
C LEU A 117 1.86 15.45 9.38
N SER A 118 1.39 16.45 8.66
CA SER A 118 -0.03 16.64 8.38
C SER A 118 -0.26 16.53 6.88
N ILE A 119 -1.29 15.77 6.48
CA ILE A 119 -1.68 15.65 5.07
C ILE A 119 -3.19 15.78 4.90
N SER A 120 -3.59 16.46 3.83
CA SER A 120 -4.98 16.52 3.37
C SER A 120 -5.03 16.49 1.85
N GLY A 121 -5.99 15.74 1.30
CA GLY A 121 -6.26 15.72 -0.14
C GLY A 121 -5.15 15.08 -0.97
N LYS A 122 -4.89 15.62 -2.17
CA LYS A 122 -4.02 15.01 -3.17
C LYS A 122 -2.74 15.83 -3.37
N VAL A 123 -1.58 15.18 -3.31
CA VAL A 123 -0.26 15.77 -3.56
C VAL A 123 0.40 15.05 -4.73
N TYR A 124 0.82 15.81 -5.74
CA TYR A 124 1.45 15.32 -6.96
C TYR A 124 2.89 15.84 -7.04
N VAL A 125 3.87 14.95 -6.88
CA VAL A 125 5.30 15.26 -6.99
C VAL A 125 5.78 14.96 -8.41
N LYS A 126 5.91 16.02 -9.22
CA LYS A 126 6.21 15.93 -10.65
C LYS A 126 7.72 15.93 -10.89
N GLY A 127 8.24 14.78 -11.32
CA GLY A 127 9.63 14.59 -11.74
C GLY A 127 10.61 14.38 -10.60
N GLY A 128 10.15 14.06 -9.38
CA GLY A 128 11.00 13.83 -8.22
C GLY A 128 10.52 12.68 -7.35
N ASP A 129 11.44 12.16 -6.54
CA ASP A 129 11.18 11.09 -5.58
C ASP A 129 10.53 11.65 -4.30
N VAL A 130 9.85 10.77 -3.57
CA VAL A 130 9.39 11.06 -2.20
C VAL A 130 10.14 10.14 -1.25
N ILE A 131 10.98 10.70 -0.37
CA ILE A 131 11.89 9.91 0.47
C ILE A 131 11.78 10.34 1.93
N PHE A 132 11.35 9.38 2.77
CA PHE A 132 11.34 9.51 4.23
C PHE A 132 12.60 8.89 4.81
N LYS A 133 13.34 9.63 5.64
CA LYS A 133 14.65 9.25 6.18
C LYS A 133 14.69 9.35 7.71
N VAL A 134 15.51 8.48 8.31
CA VAL A 134 15.90 8.58 9.72
C VAL A 134 16.70 9.86 9.95
N ASP A 135 16.49 10.50 11.10
CA ASP A 135 17.20 11.72 11.52
C ASP A 135 17.98 11.47 12.82
N GLY A 136 19.23 11.02 12.68
CA GLY A 136 20.06 10.64 13.82
C GLY A 136 19.43 9.48 14.59
N GLY A 137 19.04 9.72 15.85
CA GLY A 137 18.36 8.72 16.69
C GLY A 137 16.83 8.73 16.58
N ASN A 138 16.26 9.66 15.82
CA ASN A 138 14.81 9.75 15.61
C ASN A 138 14.44 8.98 14.35
N GLU A 139 13.78 7.83 14.54
CA GLU A 139 13.41 6.91 13.46
C GLU A 139 11.95 7.04 13.06
N THR A 140 11.10 7.78 13.79
CA THR A 140 9.65 7.79 13.59
C THR A 140 9.13 9.16 13.17
N ILE A 141 8.36 9.19 12.09
CA ILE A 141 7.52 10.31 11.70
C ILE A 141 6.06 9.92 11.97
N ASN A 142 5.37 10.72 12.77
CA ASN A 142 3.96 10.54 13.04
C ASN A 142 3.15 11.35 12.04
N TYR A 143 2.14 10.76 11.40
CA TYR A 143 1.26 11.48 10.50
C TYR A 143 -0.17 11.58 11.02
N THR A 144 -0.85 12.65 10.60
CA THR A 144 -2.28 12.88 10.83
C THR A 144 -2.96 13.35 9.55
N GLY A 145 -4.27 13.13 9.47
CA GLY A 145 -5.10 13.51 8.32
C GLY A 145 -5.31 12.40 7.30
N THR A 146 -5.92 12.78 6.18
CA THR A 146 -6.34 11.88 5.10
C THR A 146 -5.86 12.42 3.78
N GLY A 147 -4.97 11.70 3.10
CA GLY A 147 -4.50 12.15 1.80
C GLY A 147 -3.68 11.13 1.03
N VAL A 148 -3.33 11.50 -0.20
CA VAL A 148 -2.54 10.68 -1.10
C VAL A 148 -1.36 11.48 -1.64
N ILE A 149 -0.19 10.84 -1.69
CA ILE A 149 1.00 11.36 -2.34
C ILE A 149 1.29 10.49 -3.55
N TYR A 150 1.30 11.10 -4.73
CA TYR A 150 1.78 10.48 -5.96
C TYR A 150 3.12 11.08 -6.35
N SER A 151 4.15 10.24 -6.45
CA SER A 151 5.41 10.58 -7.10
C SER A 151 5.42 10.01 -8.52
N THR A 152 5.85 10.80 -9.50
CA THR A 152 6.09 10.26 -10.86
C THR A 152 7.30 9.32 -10.92
N ASN A 153 8.11 9.26 -9.86
CA ASN A 153 9.29 8.42 -9.75
C ASN A 153 9.09 7.42 -8.59
N ASP A 154 10.07 7.32 -7.68
CA ASP A 154 10.07 6.39 -6.55
C ASP A 154 9.48 7.01 -5.28
N VAL A 155 8.87 6.15 -4.46
CA VAL A 155 8.60 6.42 -3.05
C VAL A 155 9.50 5.54 -2.20
N ILE A 156 10.27 6.12 -1.28
CA ILE A 156 11.25 5.40 -0.48
C ILE A 156 11.02 5.70 1.01
N LEU A 157 10.76 4.66 1.79
CA LEU A 157 10.46 4.76 3.22
C LEU A 157 11.58 4.11 4.03
N LYS A 158 12.44 4.93 4.63
CA LYS A 158 13.57 4.48 5.47
C LYS A 158 13.36 4.74 6.96
N ALA A 159 12.27 5.44 7.31
CA ALA A 159 11.87 5.76 8.67
C ALA A 159 10.51 5.11 8.95
N ASN A 160 10.20 4.93 10.23
CA ASN A 160 8.86 4.55 10.64
C ASN A 160 7.87 5.66 10.27
N LEU A 161 6.72 5.25 9.76
CA LEU A 161 5.65 6.17 9.38
C LEU A 161 4.36 5.69 10.03
N LEU A 162 4.02 6.28 11.16
CA LEU A 162 2.96 5.80 12.05
C LEU A 162 1.92 6.89 12.28
N THR A 163 0.74 6.52 12.75
CA THR A 163 -0.23 7.50 13.29
C THR A 163 -0.10 7.54 14.81
N ASP A 164 -0.23 8.71 15.43
CA ASP A 164 -0.28 8.84 16.90
C ASP A 164 -1.69 9.23 17.39
N GLY A 165 -2.01 8.84 18.63
CA GLY A 165 -3.21 9.27 19.36
C GLY A 165 -4.50 8.51 19.05
N ASN A 166 -5.62 9.11 19.46
CA ASN A 166 -6.97 8.50 19.45
C ASN A 166 -7.62 8.44 18.05
N SER A 167 -7.00 9.02 17.03
CA SER A 167 -7.49 9.00 15.64
C SER A 167 -6.49 8.22 14.78
N SER A 168 -6.09 7.03 15.23
CA SER A 168 -5.09 6.21 14.56
C SER A 168 -5.58 5.67 13.21
N PHE A 169 -4.65 5.08 12.45
CA PHE A 169 -4.98 4.29 11.26
C PHE A 169 -6.10 3.28 11.57
N PRO A 170 -7.13 3.15 10.70
CA PRO A 170 -7.28 3.78 9.39
C PRO A 170 -8.08 5.11 9.36
N SER A 171 -8.36 5.74 10.51
CA SER A 171 -9.07 7.04 10.53
C SER A 171 -8.18 8.19 10.03
N ASN A 172 -6.91 8.19 10.46
CA ASN A 172 -5.84 8.89 9.77
C ASN A 172 -5.24 7.92 8.75
N ILE A 173 -5.11 8.34 7.49
CA ILE A 173 -4.72 7.43 6.42
C ILE A 173 -3.98 8.17 5.31
N ILE A 174 -2.81 7.65 4.99
CA ILE A 174 -1.98 8.14 3.91
C ILE A 174 -1.84 7.06 2.84
N GLY A 175 -2.08 7.46 1.60
CA GLY A 175 -1.81 6.66 0.42
C GLY A 175 -0.52 7.13 -0.27
N PHE A 176 0.28 6.19 -0.73
CA PHE A 176 1.44 6.43 -1.56
C PHE A 176 1.26 5.75 -2.89
N MET A 177 1.53 6.49 -3.95
CA MET A 177 1.56 5.97 -5.30
C MET A 177 2.89 6.36 -5.95
N ALA A 178 3.58 5.38 -6.52
CA ALA A 178 4.84 5.59 -7.23
C ALA A 178 4.67 5.28 -8.71
N GLY A 179 5.14 6.19 -9.57
CA GLY A 179 5.24 5.98 -11.01
C GLY A 179 6.26 4.92 -11.39
N ASN A 180 7.16 4.57 -10.47
CA ASN A 180 8.10 3.47 -10.61
C ASN A 180 8.02 2.52 -9.40
N ASP A 181 8.90 2.65 -8.40
CA ASP A 181 9.00 1.71 -7.28
C ASP A 181 8.53 2.33 -5.95
N VAL A 182 7.94 1.50 -5.08
CA VAL A 182 7.89 1.77 -3.63
C VAL A 182 8.94 0.88 -2.96
N GLN A 183 9.88 1.49 -2.26
CA GLN A 183 10.96 0.81 -1.55
C GLN A 183 10.83 1.06 -0.04
N PHE A 184 10.82 -0.02 0.74
CA PHE A 184 10.93 0.05 2.18
C PHE A 184 12.35 -0.34 2.60
N ASP A 185 12.95 0.46 3.49
CA ASP A 185 14.19 0.13 4.22
C ASP A 185 15.51 0.19 3.41
N ARG A 186 15.78 1.27 2.66
CA ARG A 186 17.05 1.39 1.90
C ARG A 186 18.28 1.81 2.72
N THR A 187 18.53 1.06 3.80
CA THR A 187 19.59 1.03 4.85
C THR A 187 19.40 1.71 6.24
N PRO A 188 18.35 1.40 7.01
CA PRO A 188 18.33 1.51 8.48
C PRO A 188 18.90 0.29 9.24
N THR A 189 19.23 0.49 10.52
CA THR A 189 19.86 -0.50 11.45
C THR A 189 18.85 -1.33 12.24
N SER A 190 17.57 -1.01 12.13
CA SER A 190 16.41 -1.52 12.86
C SER A 190 15.28 -1.87 11.89
N THR A 191 14.25 -2.55 12.39
CA THR A 191 13.01 -2.83 11.66
C THR A 191 12.28 -1.54 11.29
N THR A 192 11.75 -1.45 10.07
CA THR A 192 10.90 -0.34 9.64
C THR A 192 9.41 -0.68 9.82
N GLU A 193 8.67 0.20 10.48
CA GLU A 193 7.23 0.06 10.74
C GLU A 193 6.44 1.16 10.04
N VAL A 194 5.45 0.78 9.23
CA VAL A 194 4.67 1.73 8.43
C VAL A 194 3.18 1.42 8.48
N MET A 195 2.37 2.46 8.54
CA MET A 195 0.92 2.38 8.44
C MET A 195 0.48 3.19 7.22
N GLY A 196 -0.19 2.56 6.24
CA GLY A 196 -0.60 3.26 5.01
C GLY A 196 -0.99 2.34 3.87
N LEU A 197 -1.32 2.95 2.74
CA LEU A 197 -1.66 2.24 1.51
C LEU A 197 -0.57 2.53 0.47
N PHE A 198 -0.07 1.51 -0.23
CA PHE A 198 1.08 1.65 -1.10
C PHE A 198 0.79 1.03 -2.47
N TYR A 199 0.99 1.81 -3.52
CA TYR A 199 0.89 1.37 -4.89
C TYR A 199 2.16 1.73 -5.66
N ALA A 200 2.67 0.79 -6.45
CA ALA A 200 3.77 1.01 -7.39
C ALA A 200 3.38 0.52 -8.77
N VAL A 201 3.67 1.30 -9.81
CA VAL A 201 3.48 0.85 -11.20
C VAL A 201 4.38 -0.33 -11.52
N ASN A 202 5.62 -0.33 -11.02
CA ASN A 202 6.59 -1.39 -11.29
C ASN A 202 6.69 -2.35 -10.11
N ARG A 203 7.28 -1.91 -8.99
CA ARG A 203 7.66 -2.86 -7.93
C ARG A 203 7.47 -2.30 -6.52
N ILE A 204 6.97 -3.16 -5.64
CA ILE A 204 7.10 -3.03 -4.18
C ILE A 204 8.32 -3.83 -3.74
N HIS A 205 9.27 -3.19 -3.07
CA HIS A 205 10.51 -3.83 -2.63
C HIS A 205 10.71 -3.68 -1.13
N PHE A 206 10.98 -4.80 -0.44
CA PHE A 206 11.30 -4.87 0.98
C PHE A 206 12.77 -5.28 1.18
N ASP A 207 13.63 -4.32 1.52
CA ASP A 207 15.07 -4.58 1.71
C ASP A 207 15.34 -5.44 2.98
N LYS A 208 14.57 -5.23 4.06
CA LYS A 208 14.71 -5.95 5.35
C LYS A 208 13.35 -6.24 6.00
N SER A 209 13.35 -6.69 7.25
CA SER A 209 12.15 -6.85 8.08
C SER A 209 11.37 -5.54 8.16
N VAL A 210 10.26 -5.51 7.44
CA VAL A 210 9.33 -4.37 7.40
C VAL A 210 7.96 -4.84 7.87
N TYR A 211 7.35 -4.09 8.77
CA TYR A 211 5.96 -4.32 9.18
C TYR A 211 5.07 -3.25 8.57
N VAL A 212 4.17 -3.67 7.68
CA VAL A 212 3.18 -2.81 7.06
C VAL A 212 1.82 -3.09 7.68
N ALA A 213 1.18 -2.09 8.27
CA ALA A 213 -0.25 -2.12 8.53
C ALA A 213 -0.98 -1.38 7.39
N GLY A 214 -1.73 -2.11 6.59
CA GLY A 214 -2.43 -1.62 5.41
C GLY A 214 -2.22 -2.54 4.19
N THR A 215 -2.06 -1.94 3.02
CA THR A 215 -2.11 -2.68 1.75
C THR A 215 -0.95 -2.27 0.85
N VAL A 216 -0.37 -3.25 0.15
CA VAL A 216 0.60 -3.01 -0.92
C VAL A 216 0.07 -3.57 -2.23
N VAL A 217 0.26 -2.84 -3.33
CA VAL A 217 -0.13 -3.22 -4.69
C VAL A 217 1.01 -2.86 -5.63
N GLY A 218 1.51 -3.82 -6.39
CA GLY A 218 2.55 -3.60 -7.40
C GLY A 218 2.52 -4.70 -8.45
N ASP A 219 3.10 -4.44 -9.62
CA ASP A 219 3.26 -5.47 -10.65
C ASP A 219 4.21 -6.58 -10.16
N PHE A 220 5.25 -6.19 -9.41
CA PHE A 220 6.13 -7.08 -8.67
C PHE A 220 6.14 -6.77 -7.18
N ILE A 221 6.23 -7.82 -6.36
CA ILE A 221 6.50 -7.73 -4.92
C ILE A 221 7.73 -8.57 -4.63
N GLU A 222 8.76 -7.94 -4.08
CA GLU A 222 10.06 -8.56 -3.80
C GLU A 222 10.48 -8.30 -2.35
N GLY A 223 11.12 -9.29 -1.73
CA GLY A 223 11.72 -9.14 -0.40
C GLY A 223 13.09 -9.82 -0.32
N GLU A 224 14.08 -9.13 0.27
CA GLU A 224 15.44 -9.66 0.41
C GLU A 224 15.67 -10.44 1.72
N SER A 225 14.74 -10.34 2.69
CA SER A 225 14.91 -10.94 4.03
C SER A 225 13.68 -11.72 4.51
N ASN A 226 13.92 -12.69 5.38
CA ASN A 226 12.86 -13.42 6.06
C ASN A 226 12.36 -12.57 7.24
N GLY A 227 11.17 -11.98 7.12
CA GLY A 227 10.53 -11.33 8.27
C GLY A 227 9.59 -10.17 7.97
N SER A 228 9.47 -9.73 6.71
CA SER A 228 8.51 -8.69 6.37
C SER A 228 7.08 -9.22 6.44
N VAL A 229 6.18 -8.44 7.01
CA VAL A 229 4.77 -8.80 7.17
C VAL A 229 3.90 -7.63 6.72
N VAL A 230 2.87 -7.97 5.95
CA VAL A 230 1.80 -7.04 5.58
C VAL A 230 0.53 -7.46 6.30
N TYR A 231 0.09 -6.63 7.25
CA TYR A 231 -1.16 -6.77 7.97
C TYR A 231 -2.25 -5.97 7.28
N GLN A 232 -3.14 -6.65 6.55
CA GLN A 232 -4.30 -6.00 5.94
C GLN A 232 -5.24 -5.48 7.04
N VAL A 233 -5.71 -4.24 6.90
CA VAL A 233 -6.66 -3.61 7.82
C VAL A 233 -7.99 -3.41 7.08
N PRO A 234 -8.99 -4.29 7.26
CA PRO A 234 -10.21 -4.27 6.45
C PRO A 234 -10.99 -2.95 6.50
N ASP A 235 -10.97 -2.26 7.65
CA ASP A 235 -11.66 -0.99 7.86
C ASP A 235 -11.14 0.15 6.96
N THR A 236 -9.98 -0.03 6.32
CA THR A 236 -9.43 0.93 5.34
C THR A 236 -10.36 1.20 4.16
N VAL A 237 -11.19 0.22 3.75
CA VAL A 237 -12.13 0.38 2.63
C VAL A 237 -13.13 1.51 2.86
N SER A 238 -13.45 1.81 4.12
CA SER A 238 -14.38 2.89 4.49
C SER A 238 -13.69 4.25 4.65
N ASN A 239 -12.36 4.28 4.54
CA ASN A 239 -11.54 5.46 4.81
C ASN A 239 -10.57 5.78 3.65
N LEU A 240 -10.73 5.17 2.47
CA LEU A 240 -9.80 5.37 1.35
C LEU A 240 -9.64 6.86 1.03
N PRO A 241 -8.39 7.38 0.93
CA PRO A 241 -8.17 8.76 0.58
C PRO A 241 -8.58 9.01 -0.88
N GLU A 242 -9.29 10.12 -1.11
CA GLU A 242 -9.69 10.53 -2.45
C GLU A 242 -8.47 10.72 -3.35
N GLY A 243 -8.50 10.14 -4.55
CA GLY A 243 -7.40 10.16 -5.50
C GLY A 243 -6.41 9.01 -5.33
N LEU A 244 -6.59 8.11 -4.36
CA LEU A 244 -5.89 6.83 -4.39
C LEU A 244 -6.45 5.97 -5.53
N ILE A 245 -5.57 5.28 -6.25
CA ILE A 245 -6.03 4.37 -7.29
C ILE A 245 -6.89 3.25 -6.69
N GLY A 246 -8.11 3.10 -7.21
CA GLY A 246 -9.09 2.16 -6.66
C GLY A 246 -9.90 2.68 -5.47
N ASP A 247 -9.90 3.99 -5.21
CA ASP A 247 -10.78 4.65 -4.22
C ASP A 247 -12.28 4.51 -4.55
N ALA A 248 -12.62 4.23 -5.81
CA ALA A 248 -13.97 3.95 -6.26
C ALA A 248 -14.25 2.43 -6.38
N ALA A 249 -15.42 2.01 -5.89
CA ALA A 249 -15.87 0.63 -6.00
C ALA A 249 -16.10 0.24 -7.47
N THR A 250 -15.51 -0.89 -7.89
CA THR A 250 -15.83 -1.53 -9.16
C THR A 250 -16.96 -2.53 -8.94
N CYS A 251 -18.11 -2.33 -9.60
CA CYS A 251 -19.26 -3.22 -9.51
C CYS A 251 -19.54 -3.84 -10.88
N PHE A 252 -19.63 -5.17 -10.94
CA PHE A 252 -20.05 -5.89 -12.14
C PHE A 252 -21.19 -6.84 -11.80
N VAL A 253 -22.17 -6.93 -12.71
CA VAL A 253 -23.29 -7.86 -12.62
C VAL A 253 -23.16 -8.84 -13.78
N LYS A 254 -22.95 -10.12 -13.46
CA LYS A 254 -22.85 -11.20 -14.46
C LYS A 254 -24.12 -12.05 -14.43
N VAL A 255 -24.81 -12.15 -15.57
CA VAL A 255 -25.94 -13.06 -15.72
C VAL A 255 -25.40 -14.49 -15.90
N ILE A 256 -25.53 -15.33 -14.88
CA ILE A 256 -25.00 -16.70 -14.88
C ILE A 256 -25.89 -17.65 -15.70
N SER A 257 -27.21 -17.42 -15.70
CA SER A 257 -28.13 -18.11 -16.61
C SER A 257 -29.43 -17.32 -16.78
N TRP A 258 -30.07 -17.50 -17.93
CA TRP A 258 -31.45 -17.08 -18.15
C TRP A 258 -32.19 -18.24 -18.82
N ARG A 259 -33.42 -18.49 -18.37
CA ARG A 259 -34.35 -19.41 -19.05
C ARG A 259 -35.66 -18.67 -19.28
N LYS A 260 -36.13 -18.68 -20.52
CA LYS A 260 -37.49 -18.28 -20.85
C LYS A 260 -38.44 -19.41 -20.44
N ILE A 261 -39.42 -19.11 -19.58
CA ILE A 261 -40.53 -20.01 -19.25
C ILE A 261 -41.52 -20.00 -20.42
#